data_AF-A0A800DVZ9-F1
#
_entry.id   AF-A0A800DVZ9-F1
#
_cell.length_a   1.000
_cell.length_b   1.000
_cell.length_c   1.000
_cell.angle_alpha   90.00
_cell.angle_beta   90.00
_cell.angle_gamma   90.00
#
_symmetry.space_group_name_H-M   'P 1'
#
loop_
_entity.id
_entity.type
_entity.pdbx_description
1 polymer ?
#
loop_
_entity_poly.entity_id
_entity_poly.type
_entity_poly.pdbx_seq_one_letter_code
_entity_poly.pdbx_strand_id
1 'polypeptide(L)'
;MIESPILSLAIIFVACFFLSHIAKKIKIPTITAYLTLGIIISPYALNLISPKLLITSGFFSNFVLGMIAFSLGESLSLKSLKRVGREIASISLSAALGTWLLITFTFWLFFKCPFYIALVLGAIASATDPASTVIVIQEYKSKGRFTDTLLGIVAIDDAWALIIFALSLSFAKVSVSENTHFFSVINKSIIEISGAFFLGGILSFLFRKLSSFVVSSRERLIYTLGFLFLNIGLSSLFNFFNILLIC
;
A
#
# COMPACT_ATOMS: atom_id res chain seq x y z
N MET A 1 25.91 -2.55 21.61
CA MET A 1 25.27 -2.30 20.31
C MET A 1 25.10 -3.62 19.60
N ILE A 2 23.92 -3.86 19.02
CA ILE A 2 23.68 -5.08 18.25
C ILE A 2 24.24 -4.85 16.86
N GLU A 3 25.31 -5.55 16.49
CA GLU A 3 25.87 -5.41 15.14
C GLU A 3 25.12 -6.24 14.10
N SER A 4 24.52 -7.37 14.53
CA SER A 4 23.90 -8.31 13.62
C SER A 4 22.48 -7.87 13.23
N PRO A 5 22.17 -7.78 11.92
CA PRO A 5 20.84 -7.40 11.45
C PRO A 5 19.78 -8.46 11.82
N ILE A 6 20.17 -9.73 11.90
CA ILE A 6 19.28 -10.84 12.26
C ILE A 6 18.78 -10.72 13.70
N LEU A 7 19.67 -10.39 14.65
CA LEU A 7 19.28 -10.21 16.05
C LEU A 7 18.37 -8.99 16.22
N SER A 8 18.66 -7.91 15.48
CA SER A 8 17.80 -6.72 15.47
C SER A 8 16.40 -7.04 14.93
N LEU A 9 16.27 -7.82 13.85
CA LEU A 9 14.98 -8.31 13.34
C LEU A 9 14.25 -9.18 14.35
N ALA A 10 14.95 -10.11 15.01
CA ALA A 10 14.36 -10.97 16.04
C ALA A 10 13.78 -10.12 17.19
N ILE A 11 14.52 -9.12 17.65
CA ILE A 11 14.04 -8.19 18.69
C ILE A 11 12.81 -7.42 18.22
N ILE A 12 12.81 -6.90 16.99
CA ILE A 12 11.65 -6.20 16.43
C ILE A 12 10.42 -7.12 16.43
N PHE A 13 10.53 -8.34 15.92
CA PHE A 13 9.39 -9.26 15.86
C PHE A 13 8.89 -9.68 17.24
N VAL A 14 9.79 -10.04 18.15
CA VAL A 14 9.43 -10.45 19.50
C VAL A 14 8.80 -9.28 20.27
N ALA A 15 9.38 -8.09 20.18
CA ALA A 15 8.85 -6.89 20.83
C ALA A 15 7.49 -6.49 20.26
N CYS A 16 7.30 -6.53 18.93
CA CYS A 16 5.99 -6.33 18.31
C CYS A 16 4.96 -7.36 18.81
N PHE A 17 5.33 -8.64 18.89
CA PHE A 17 4.42 -9.68 19.37
C PHE A 17 3.92 -9.38 20.78
N PHE A 18 4.81 -9.10 21.74
CA PHE A 18 4.41 -8.77 23.11
C PHE A 18 3.63 -7.47 23.18
N LEU A 19 4.08 -6.42 22.49
CA LEU A 19 3.43 -5.12 22.52
C LEU A 19 2.02 -5.18 21.91
N SER A 20 1.79 -6.03 20.90
CA SER A 20 0.45 -6.21 20.32
C SER A 20 -0.58 -6.74 21.33
N HIS A 21 -0.16 -7.65 22.23
CA HIS A 21 -1.02 -8.20 23.27
C HIS A 21 -1.29 -7.18 24.37
N ILE A 22 -0.28 -6.40 24.74
CA ILE A 22 -0.40 -5.31 25.70
C ILE A 22 -1.33 -4.22 25.15
N ALA A 23 -1.13 -3.82 23.89
CA ALA A 23 -1.95 -2.83 23.19
C ALA A 23 -3.44 -3.21 23.20
N LYS A 24 -3.75 -4.49 22.90
CA LYS A 24 -5.12 -5.02 22.98
C LYS A 24 -5.71 -4.94 24.38
N LYS A 25 -4.93 -5.21 25.44
CA LYS A 25 -5.39 -5.09 26.84
C LYS A 25 -5.67 -3.64 27.24
N ILE A 26 -4.85 -2.71 26.76
CA ILE A 26 -4.99 -1.27 27.04
C ILE A 26 -6.00 -0.60 26.08
N LYS A 27 -6.60 -1.37 25.15
CA LYS A 27 -7.58 -0.92 24.15
C LYS A 27 -7.05 0.18 23.22
N ILE A 28 -5.74 0.15 22.90
CA ILE A 28 -5.15 1.02 21.88
C ILE A 28 -4.96 0.25 20.56
N PRO A 29 -5.05 0.92 19.40
CA PRO A 29 -4.84 0.26 18.11
C PRO A 29 -3.43 -0.32 18.00
N THR A 30 -3.32 -1.57 17.56
CA THR A 30 -2.02 -2.28 17.45
C THR A 30 -0.99 -1.53 16.60
N ILE A 31 -1.44 -0.86 15.54
CA ILE A 31 -0.59 -0.07 14.64
C ILE A 31 0.09 1.08 15.39
N THR A 32 -0.64 1.77 16.28
CA THR A 32 -0.07 2.85 17.10
C THR A 32 1.04 2.33 17.99
N ALA A 33 0.84 1.16 18.60
CA ALA A 33 1.84 0.51 19.42
C ALA A 33 3.10 0.14 18.61
N TYR A 34 2.95 -0.43 17.41
CA TYR A 34 4.08 -0.73 16.53
C TYR A 34 4.86 0.51 16.11
N LEU A 35 4.19 1.61 15.79
CA LEU A 35 4.86 2.87 15.46
C LEU A 35 5.64 3.42 16.66
N THR A 36 5.05 3.42 17.86
CA THR A 36 5.75 3.86 19.07
C THR A 36 6.95 2.99 19.39
N LEU A 37 6.84 1.67 19.20
CA LEU A 37 7.94 0.73 19.37
C LEU A 37 9.08 1.04 18.39
N GLY A 38 8.75 1.28 17.12
CA GLY A 38 9.73 1.62 16.08
C GLY A 38 10.52 2.88 16.44
N ILE A 39 9.84 3.92 16.93
CA ILE A 39 10.48 5.16 17.40
C ILE A 39 11.43 4.88 18.57
N ILE A 40 10.97 4.11 19.57
CA ILE A 40 11.72 3.81 20.80
C ILE A 40 12.97 2.95 20.52
N ILE A 41 12.84 1.90 19.71
CA ILE A 41 13.95 0.97 19.43
C ILE A 41 14.91 1.55 18.36
N SER A 42 14.51 2.61 17.65
CA SER A 42 15.32 3.24 16.60
C SER A 42 16.74 3.63 17.08
N PRO A 43 17.72 3.68 16.16
CA PRO A 43 19.07 4.18 16.47
C PRO A 43 19.09 5.60 17.05
N TYR A 44 18.05 6.39 16.81
CA TYR A 44 17.92 7.77 17.26
C TYR A 44 17.32 7.91 18.67
N ALA A 45 16.81 6.82 19.27
CA ALA A 45 16.26 6.81 20.63
C ALA A 45 17.09 5.89 21.55
N LEU A 46 16.72 4.61 21.70
CA LEU A 46 17.45 3.68 22.58
C LEU A 46 18.66 3.00 21.93
N ASN A 47 18.85 3.19 20.62
CA ASN A 47 19.97 2.63 19.86
C ASN A 47 20.16 1.11 19.99
N LEU A 48 19.02 0.41 19.98
CA LEU A 48 18.94 -1.04 20.13
C LEU A 48 19.09 -1.78 18.79
N ILE A 49 18.79 -1.13 17.67
CA ILE A 49 18.86 -1.72 16.32
C ILE A 49 20.16 -1.32 15.61
N SER A 50 20.78 -2.28 14.92
CA SER A 50 21.95 -2.04 14.06
C SER A 50 21.65 -1.01 12.96
N PRO A 51 22.48 0.04 12.76
CA PRO A 51 22.33 0.94 11.62
C PRO A 51 22.53 0.22 10.28
N LYS A 52 23.20 -0.94 10.24
CA LYS A 52 23.29 -1.80 9.05
C LYS A 52 21.91 -2.31 8.59
N LEU A 53 20.95 -2.46 9.52
CA LEU A 53 19.58 -2.85 9.21
C LEU A 53 18.82 -1.73 8.49
N LEU A 54 19.12 -0.47 8.80
CA LEU A 54 18.58 0.65 8.04
C LEU A 54 19.11 0.67 6.60
N ILE A 55 20.34 0.22 6.37
CA ILE A 55 20.92 0.12 5.03
C ILE A 55 20.29 -1.04 4.24
N THR A 56 20.03 -2.19 4.88
CA THR A 56 19.33 -3.33 4.24
C THR A 56 17.80 -3.18 4.20
N SER A 57 17.25 -2.12 4.81
CA SER A 57 15.81 -1.86 4.88
C SER A 57 15.15 -1.72 3.51
N GLY A 58 15.91 -1.33 2.47
CA GLY A 58 15.38 -1.23 1.11
C GLY A 58 14.81 -2.56 0.59
N PHE A 59 15.50 -3.68 0.87
CA PHE A 59 15.00 -5.01 0.49
C PHE A 59 13.68 -5.34 1.22
N PHE A 60 13.64 -5.13 2.54
CA PHE A 60 12.44 -5.37 3.34
C PHE A 60 11.30 -4.45 2.95
N SER A 61 11.58 -3.18 2.66
CA SER A 61 10.58 -2.20 2.25
C SER A 61 9.97 -2.59 0.92
N ASN A 62 10.78 -2.97 -0.07
CA ASN A 62 10.28 -3.44 -1.37
C ASN A 62 9.46 -4.73 -1.24
N PHE A 63 9.90 -5.66 -0.38
CA PHE A 63 9.16 -6.87 -0.10
C PHE A 63 7.79 -6.58 0.54
N VAL A 64 7.77 -5.76 1.59
CA VAL A 64 6.54 -5.40 2.31
C VAL A 64 5.60 -4.59 1.42
N LEU A 65 6.12 -3.62 0.66
CA LEU A 65 5.34 -2.86 -0.32
C LEU A 65 4.73 -3.78 -1.38
N GLY A 66 5.47 -4.79 -1.83
CA GLY A 66 4.94 -5.74 -2.79
C GLY A 66 3.88 -6.67 -2.23
N MET A 67 4.04 -7.13 -0.99
CA MET A 67 2.99 -7.88 -0.28
C MET A 67 1.72 -7.04 -0.10
N ILE A 68 1.87 -5.75 0.22
CA ILE A 68 0.75 -4.80 0.34
C ILE A 68 0.07 -4.63 -1.02
N ALA A 69 0.83 -4.35 -2.09
CA ALA A 69 0.31 -4.21 -3.44
C ALA A 69 -0.45 -5.47 -3.91
N PHE A 70 0.11 -6.67 -3.68
CA PHE A 70 -0.54 -7.93 -4.02
C PHE A 70 -1.84 -8.15 -3.22
N SER A 71 -1.82 -7.87 -1.90
CA SER A 71 -3.01 -7.98 -1.05
C SER A 71 -4.11 -7.00 -1.47
N LEU A 72 -3.73 -5.80 -1.94
CA LEU A 72 -4.67 -4.81 -2.49
C LEU A 72 -5.20 -5.27 -3.86
N GLY A 73 -4.35 -5.84 -4.72
CA GLY A 73 -4.80 -6.45 -5.98
C GLY A 73 -5.83 -7.58 -5.76
N GLU A 74 -5.65 -8.37 -4.71
CA GLU A 74 -6.60 -9.41 -4.32
C GLU A 74 -7.96 -8.83 -3.87
N SER A 75 -7.98 -7.73 -3.12
CA SER A 75 -9.23 -7.08 -2.68
C SER A 75 -10.02 -6.48 -3.86
N LEU A 76 -9.32 -6.05 -4.92
CA LEU A 76 -9.88 -5.53 -6.18
C LEU A 76 -10.34 -6.62 -7.17
N SER A 77 -11.11 -7.60 -6.70
CA SER A 77 -11.66 -8.64 -7.56
C SER A 77 -12.74 -8.10 -8.53
N LEU A 78 -12.83 -8.67 -9.75
CA LEU A 78 -13.93 -8.37 -10.67
C LEU A 78 -15.33 -8.65 -10.06
N LYS A 79 -15.41 -9.55 -9.08
CA LYS A 79 -16.64 -9.84 -8.35
C LYS A 79 -17.02 -8.74 -7.36
N SER A 80 -16.04 -8.15 -6.66
CA SER A 80 -16.27 -6.97 -5.82
C SER A 80 -16.68 -5.78 -6.68
N LEU A 81 -15.97 -5.52 -7.78
CA LEU A 81 -16.31 -4.43 -8.70
C LEU A 81 -17.73 -4.56 -9.32
N LYS A 82 -18.14 -5.76 -9.71
CA LYS A 82 -19.50 -5.99 -10.25
C LYS A 82 -20.63 -5.80 -9.24
N ARG A 83 -20.33 -5.89 -7.94
CA ARG A 83 -21.30 -5.63 -6.86
C ARG A 83 -21.40 -4.14 -6.53
N VAL A 84 -20.47 -3.32 -7.00
CA VAL A 84 -20.47 -1.87 -6.81
C VAL A 84 -21.45 -1.24 -7.81
N GLY A 85 -22.55 -0.71 -7.29
CA GLY A 85 -23.48 0.11 -8.06
C GLY A 85 -22.93 1.52 -8.31
N ARG A 86 -23.54 2.24 -9.27
CA ARG A 86 -23.18 3.62 -9.60
C ARG A 86 -23.24 4.56 -8.39
N GLU A 87 -24.21 4.35 -7.49
CA GLU A 87 -24.34 5.13 -6.25
C GLU A 87 -23.09 4.96 -5.36
N ILE A 88 -22.67 3.73 -5.11
CA ILE A 88 -21.51 3.40 -4.25
C ILE A 88 -20.22 3.99 -4.85
N ALA A 89 -20.01 3.81 -6.15
CA ALA A 89 -18.84 4.35 -6.84
C ALA A 89 -18.79 5.89 -6.75
N SER A 90 -19.93 6.57 -6.95
CA SER A 90 -20.00 8.02 -6.87
C SER A 90 -19.72 8.54 -5.46
N ILE A 91 -20.29 7.90 -4.43
CA ILE A 91 -20.08 8.30 -3.03
C ILE A 91 -18.61 8.12 -2.66
N SER A 92 -18.06 6.93 -2.89
CA SER A 92 -16.67 6.60 -2.56
C SER A 92 -15.68 7.52 -3.30
N LEU A 93 -15.87 7.73 -4.60
CA LEU A 93 -15.02 8.62 -5.38
C LEU A 93 -15.10 10.08 -4.89
N SER A 94 -16.30 10.56 -4.55
CA SER A 94 -16.47 11.91 -4.03
C SER A 94 -15.78 12.11 -2.67
N ALA A 95 -15.82 11.10 -1.80
CA ALA A 95 -15.15 11.12 -0.52
C ALA A 95 -13.62 11.11 -0.68
N ALA A 96 -13.09 10.23 -1.54
CA ALA A 96 -11.66 10.13 -1.81
C ALA A 96 -11.11 11.42 -2.46
N LEU A 97 -11.75 11.91 -3.53
CA LEU A 97 -11.35 13.15 -4.21
C LEU A 97 -11.54 14.38 -3.32
N GLY A 98 -12.63 14.45 -2.56
CA GLY A 98 -12.89 15.54 -1.64
C GLY A 98 -11.80 15.64 -0.57
N THR A 99 -11.43 14.50 0.02
CA THR A 99 -10.35 14.43 1.03
C THR A 99 -9.01 14.80 0.42
N TRP A 100 -8.69 14.24 -0.75
CA TRP A 100 -7.45 14.55 -1.49
C TRP A 100 -7.31 16.05 -1.76
N LEU A 101 -8.31 16.66 -2.41
CA LEU A 101 -8.28 18.08 -2.76
C LEU A 101 -8.21 18.96 -1.53
N LEU A 102 -9.04 18.70 -0.51
CA LEU A 102 -9.09 19.52 0.69
C LEU A 102 -7.74 19.53 1.40
N ILE A 103 -7.11 18.38 1.56
CA ILE A 103 -5.82 18.27 2.25
C ILE A 103 -4.70 18.88 1.39
N THR A 104 -4.67 18.61 0.08
CA THR A 104 -3.69 19.22 -0.81
C THR A 104 -3.77 20.74 -0.79
N PHE A 105 -4.97 21.33 -0.92
CA PHE A 105 -5.13 22.79 -0.85
C PHE A 105 -4.79 23.34 0.53
N THR A 106 -5.13 22.62 1.60
CA THR A 106 -4.82 23.05 2.96
C THR A 106 -3.31 23.16 3.17
N PHE A 107 -2.56 22.11 2.81
CA PHE A 107 -1.09 22.10 2.96
C PHE A 107 -0.39 23.07 2.01
N TRP A 108 -0.92 23.25 0.80
CA TRP A 108 -0.35 24.18 -0.16
C TRP A 108 -0.59 25.65 0.24
N LEU A 109 -1.82 26.02 0.61
CA LEU A 109 -2.18 27.41 0.90
C LEU A 109 -1.80 27.85 2.32
N PHE A 110 -2.12 27.06 3.34
CA PHE A 110 -1.94 27.48 4.74
C PHE A 110 -0.54 27.15 5.27
N PHE A 111 -0.02 25.97 4.94
CA PHE A 111 1.31 25.53 5.39
C PHE A 111 2.43 25.88 4.42
N LYS A 112 2.10 26.50 3.26
CA LYS A 112 3.05 26.90 2.21
C LYS A 112 3.99 25.76 1.77
N CYS A 113 3.48 24.53 1.81
CA CYS A 113 4.23 23.35 1.39
C CYS A 113 4.35 23.37 -0.15
N PRO A 114 5.48 22.93 -0.73
CA PRO A 114 5.59 22.78 -2.19
C PRO A 114 4.44 21.95 -2.75
N PHE A 115 3.85 22.39 -3.85
CA PHE A 115 2.61 21.80 -4.39
C PHE A 115 2.73 20.29 -4.59
N TYR A 116 3.86 19.80 -5.12
CA TYR A 116 4.11 18.38 -5.32
C TYR A 116 4.09 17.55 -4.02
N ILE A 117 4.56 18.11 -2.89
CA ILE A 117 4.51 17.45 -1.58
C ILE A 117 3.07 17.44 -1.07
N ALA A 118 2.38 18.58 -1.12
CA ALA A 118 0.99 18.69 -0.69
C ALA A 118 0.06 17.74 -1.48
N LEU A 119 0.36 17.52 -2.76
CA LEU A 119 -0.37 16.63 -3.65
C LEU A 119 -0.22 15.16 -3.22
N VAL A 120 1.01 14.73 -2.87
CA VAL A 120 1.28 13.39 -2.32
C VAL A 120 0.67 13.23 -0.92
N LEU A 121 0.78 14.24 -0.06
CA LEU A 121 0.19 14.21 1.29
C LEU A 121 -1.33 14.06 1.26
N GLY A 122 -2.01 14.81 0.38
CA GLY A 122 -3.44 14.64 0.18
C GLY A 122 -3.79 13.22 -0.26
N ALA A 123 -2.97 12.61 -1.12
CA ALA A 123 -3.26 11.29 -1.66
C ALA A 123 -3.11 10.22 -0.60
N ILE A 124 -2.08 10.30 0.23
CA ILE A 124 -1.91 9.43 1.40
C ILE A 124 -3.11 9.55 2.34
N ALA A 125 -3.59 10.78 2.55
CA ALA A 125 -4.70 11.03 3.46
C ALA A 125 -6.08 10.60 2.92
N SER A 126 -6.22 10.41 1.61
CA SER A 126 -7.46 9.84 1.03
C SER A 126 -7.64 8.34 1.28
N ALA A 127 -6.59 7.63 1.71
CA ALA A 127 -6.68 6.21 2.04
C ALA A 127 -7.41 6.00 3.36
N THR A 128 -8.47 5.17 3.37
CA THR A 128 -9.20 4.83 4.60
C THR A 128 -9.16 3.32 4.86
N ASP A 129 -9.02 2.92 6.12
CA ASP A 129 -9.06 1.50 6.53
C ASP A 129 -10.38 1.20 7.27
N PRO A 130 -11.30 0.46 6.64
CA PRO A 130 -12.60 0.14 7.23
C PRO A 130 -12.60 -1.15 8.06
N ALA A 131 -11.44 -1.80 8.31
CA ALA A 131 -11.40 -3.06 9.05
C ALA A 131 -12.19 -3.01 10.38
N SER A 132 -12.07 -1.90 11.11
CA SER A 132 -12.79 -1.69 12.38
C SER A 132 -14.31 -1.61 12.20
N THR A 133 -14.80 -0.93 11.18
CA THR A 133 -16.24 -0.75 10.94
C THR A 133 -16.88 -2.04 10.42
N VAL A 134 -16.17 -2.79 9.57
CA VAL A 134 -16.62 -4.10 9.08
C VAL A 134 -16.79 -5.10 10.23
N ILE A 135 -15.86 -5.13 11.18
CA ILE A 135 -15.95 -6.01 12.37
C ILE A 135 -17.21 -5.69 13.18
N VAL A 136 -17.48 -4.41 13.45
CA VAL A 136 -18.67 -3.98 14.19
C VAL A 136 -19.96 -4.38 13.45
N ILE A 137 -20.02 -4.18 12.14
CA ILE A 137 -21.18 -4.59 11.32
C ILE A 137 -21.45 -6.10 11.47
N GLN A 138 -20.39 -6.92 11.43
CA GLN A 138 -20.49 -8.37 11.57
C GLN A 138 -20.88 -8.80 12.98
N GLU A 139 -20.30 -8.19 14.01
CA GLU A 139 -20.57 -8.49 15.43
C GLU A 139 -22.04 -8.23 15.78
N TYR A 140 -22.55 -7.07 15.36
CA TYR A 140 -23.96 -6.69 15.58
C TYR A 140 -24.90 -7.31 14.54
N LYS A 141 -24.39 -8.07 13.57
CA LYS A 141 -25.15 -8.65 12.44
C LYS A 141 -26.06 -7.62 11.77
N SER A 142 -25.56 -6.39 11.63
CA SER A 142 -26.31 -5.26 11.10
C SER A 142 -26.66 -5.49 9.64
N LYS A 143 -27.89 -5.15 9.23
CA LYS A 143 -28.39 -5.32 7.85
C LYS A 143 -29.16 -4.09 7.40
N GLY A 144 -29.17 -3.85 6.09
CA GLY A 144 -29.95 -2.80 5.45
C GLY A 144 -29.15 -2.03 4.42
N ARG A 145 -29.85 -1.15 3.67
CA ARG A 145 -29.28 -0.40 2.55
C ARG A 145 -28.00 0.35 2.92
N PHE A 146 -27.97 0.99 4.09
CA PHE A 146 -26.79 1.72 4.56
C PHE A 146 -25.58 0.80 4.79
N THR A 147 -25.78 -0.35 5.43
CA THR A 147 -24.74 -1.36 5.65
C THR A 147 -24.21 -1.90 4.33
N ASP A 148 -25.10 -2.21 3.38
CA ASP A 148 -24.73 -2.73 2.07
C ASP A 148 -23.95 -1.67 1.25
N THR A 149 -24.36 -0.40 1.33
CA THR A 149 -23.63 0.72 0.72
C THR A 149 -22.25 0.89 1.36
N LEU A 150 -22.15 0.87 2.69
CA LEU A 150 -20.86 0.96 3.39
C LEU A 150 -19.92 -0.18 2.99
N LEU A 151 -20.38 -1.42 3.05
CA LEU A 151 -19.57 -2.59 2.64
C LEU A 151 -19.16 -2.52 1.16
N GLY A 152 -20.00 -1.92 0.31
CA GLY A 152 -19.66 -1.63 -1.07
C GLY A 152 -18.57 -0.56 -1.23
N ILE A 153 -18.61 0.51 -0.42
CA ILE A 153 -17.57 1.55 -0.40
C ILE A 153 -16.23 0.93 0.03
N VAL A 154 -16.24 0.16 1.11
CA VAL A 154 -15.07 -0.58 1.61
C VAL A 154 -14.42 -1.44 0.53
N ALA A 155 -15.22 -2.05 -0.35
CA ALA A 155 -14.71 -2.93 -1.39
C ALA A 155 -13.95 -2.20 -2.53
N ILE A 156 -14.10 -0.89 -2.68
CA ILE A 156 -13.48 -0.10 -3.77
C ILE A 156 -12.59 1.04 -3.27
N ASP A 157 -12.59 1.34 -1.98
CA ASP A 157 -11.87 2.49 -1.41
C ASP A 157 -10.36 2.45 -1.69
N ASP A 158 -9.74 1.29 -1.46
CA ASP A 158 -8.32 1.03 -1.74
C ASP A 158 -7.94 1.32 -3.21
N ALA A 159 -8.84 1.04 -4.16
CA ALA A 159 -8.60 1.32 -5.57
C ALA A 159 -8.48 2.82 -5.84
N TRP A 160 -9.39 3.62 -5.29
CA TRP A 160 -9.37 5.07 -5.49
C TRP A 160 -8.14 5.69 -4.84
N ALA A 161 -7.82 5.29 -3.60
CA ALA A 161 -6.64 5.76 -2.89
C ALA A 161 -5.35 5.46 -3.69
N LEU A 162 -5.23 4.24 -4.24
CA LEU A 162 -4.07 3.85 -5.05
C LEU A 162 -3.98 4.66 -6.34
N ILE A 163 -5.09 4.81 -7.08
CA ILE A 163 -5.12 5.60 -8.32
C ILE A 163 -4.70 7.04 -8.03
N ILE A 164 -5.28 7.67 -7.02
CA ILE A 164 -4.96 9.04 -6.62
C ILE A 164 -3.48 9.13 -6.21
N PHE A 165 -2.99 8.20 -5.40
CA PHE A 165 -1.59 8.15 -4.96
C PHE A 165 -0.60 7.99 -6.12
N ALA A 166 -0.85 7.06 -7.04
CA ALA A 166 0.01 6.80 -8.18
C ALA A 166 0.09 8.03 -9.12
N LEU A 167 -1.04 8.66 -9.41
CA LEU A 167 -1.09 9.89 -10.21
C LEU A 167 -0.36 11.03 -9.50
N SER A 168 -0.59 11.18 -8.21
CA SER A 168 0.01 12.22 -7.37
C SER A 168 1.53 12.09 -7.29
N LEU A 169 2.00 10.87 -7.06
CA LEU A 169 3.42 10.56 -6.99
C LEU A 169 4.11 10.72 -8.36
N SER A 170 3.45 10.33 -9.44
CA SER A 170 3.96 10.54 -10.81
C SER A 170 4.16 12.02 -11.09
N PHE A 171 3.13 12.84 -10.84
CA PHE A 171 3.21 14.29 -11.00
C PHE A 171 4.30 14.92 -10.12
N ALA A 172 4.45 14.44 -8.89
CA ALA A 172 5.48 14.94 -7.99
C ALA A 172 6.90 14.65 -8.50
N LYS A 173 7.13 13.45 -9.04
CA LYS A 173 8.42 13.09 -9.66
C LYS A 173 8.77 14.01 -10.83
N VAL A 174 7.80 14.32 -11.69
CA VAL A 174 7.98 15.27 -12.80
C VAL A 174 8.36 16.65 -12.28
N SER A 175 7.68 17.11 -11.23
CA SER A 175 7.86 18.47 -10.68
C SER A 175 9.23 18.68 -10.02
N VAL A 176 9.85 17.62 -9.50
CA VAL A 176 11.18 17.67 -8.85
C VAL A 176 12.32 17.52 -9.87
N SER A 177 12.05 17.00 -11.08
CA SER A 177 13.09 16.82 -12.09
C SER A 177 13.30 18.13 -12.87
N GLU A 178 14.21 18.98 -12.36
CA GLU A 178 14.49 20.34 -12.87
C GLU A 178 15.01 20.42 -14.32
N ASN A 179 15.33 19.30 -14.99
CA ASN A 179 16.12 19.30 -16.23
C ASN A 179 15.56 18.47 -17.40
N THR A 180 14.25 18.21 -17.44
CA THR A 180 13.66 17.43 -18.55
C THR A 180 12.45 18.12 -19.15
N HIS A 181 12.47 18.33 -20.48
CA HIS A 181 11.33 18.80 -21.24
C HIS A 181 10.05 18.05 -20.83
N PHE A 182 8.96 18.77 -20.53
CA PHE A 182 7.65 18.18 -20.16
C PHE A 182 7.23 17.00 -21.05
N PHE A 183 7.55 17.09 -22.35
CA PHE A 183 7.28 16.06 -23.34
C PHE A 183 8.06 14.75 -23.11
N SER A 184 9.32 14.81 -22.67
CA SER A 184 10.10 13.62 -22.38
C SER A 184 9.64 12.92 -21.11
N VAL A 185 9.15 13.68 -20.12
CA VAL A 185 8.61 13.11 -18.88
C VAL A 185 7.26 12.43 -19.14
N ILE A 186 6.36 13.07 -19.87
CA ILE A 186 5.07 12.46 -20.25
C ILE A 186 5.29 11.18 -21.06
N ASN A 187 6.18 11.21 -22.06
CA ASN A 187 6.47 10.04 -22.87
C ASN A 187 7.07 8.91 -22.02
N LYS A 188 8.00 9.25 -21.12
CA LYS A 188 8.59 8.29 -20.18
C LYS A 188 7.54 7.67 -19.25
N SER A 189 6.64 8.47 -18.68
CA SER A 189 5.55 7.97 -17.83
C SER A 189 4.54 7.11 -18.58
N ILE A 190 4.22 7.41 -19.84
CA ILE A 190 3.33 6.57 -20.67
C ILE A 190 3.99 5.22 -20.95
N ILE A 191 5.27 5.21 -21.32
CA ILE A 191 6.04 3.98 -21.55
C ILE A 191 6.15 3.18 -20.24
N GLU A 192 6.36 3.84 -19.10
CA GLU A 192 6.37 3.22 -17.78
C GLU A 192 5.00 2.60 -17.41
N ILE A 193 3.89 3.31 -17.59
CA ILE A 193 2.59 2.74 -17.23
C ILE A 193 2.23 1.59 -18.17
N SER A 194 2.39 1.78 -19.47
CA SER A 194 2.06 0.76 -20.48
C SER A 194 2.93 -0.50 -20.35
N GLY A 195 4.22 -0.35 -20.11
CA GLY A 195 5.13 -1.47 -19.89
C GLY A 195 4.81 -2.25 -18.61
N ALA A 196 4.43 -1.56 -17.51
CA ALA A 196 3.99 -2.22 -16.29
C ALA A 196 2.70 -3.03 -16.52
N PHE A 197 1.70 -2.45 -17.18
CA PHE A 197 0.45 -3.15 -17.51
C PHE A 197 0.68 -4.37 -18.40
N PHE A 198 1.56 -4.25 -19.40
CA PHE A 198 1.86 -5.34 -20.31
C PHE A 198 2.59 -6.49 -19.59
N LEU A 199 3.64 -6.20 -18.83
CA LEU A 199 4.40 -7.19 -18.08
C LEU A 199 3.57 -7.81 -16.95
N GLY A 200 2.86 -6.99 -16.17
CA GLY A 200 1.94 -7.44 -15.13
C GLY A 200 0.82 -8.32 -15.69
N GLY A 201 0.29 -7.99 -16.88
CA GLY A 201 -0.69 -8.81 -17.60
C GLY A 201 -0.13 -10.17 -18.02
N ILE A 202 1.09 -10.22 -18.54
CA ILE A 202 1.78 -11.47 -18.90
C ILE A 202 2.02 -12.33 -17.65
N LEU A 203 2.55 -11.73 -16.58
CA LEU A 203 2.83 -12.43 -15.33
C LEU A 203 1.57 -12.94 -14.66
N SER A 204 0.49 -12.16 -14.68
CA SER A 204 -0.84 -12.57 -14.19
C SER A 204 -1.43 -13.70 -15.03
N PHE A 205 -1.24 -13.67 -16.36
CA PHE A 205 -1.67 -14.76 -17.23
C PHE A 205 -0.90 -16.05 -16.95
N LEU A 206 0.43 -15.95 -16.79
CA LEU A 206 1.28 -17.07 -16.38
C LEU A 206 0.86 -17.60 -15.01
N PHE A 207 0.61 -16.71 -14.04
CA PHE A 207 0.11 -17.07 -12.71
C PHE A 207 -1.21 -17.85 -12.80
N ARG A 208 -2.16 -17.36 -13.59
CA ARG A 208 -3.42 -18.09 -13.76
C ARG A 208 -3.21 -19.46 -14.41
N LYS A 209 -2.36 -19.56 -15.44
CA LYS A 209 -2.11 -20.82 -16.16
C LYS A 209 -1.38 -21.86 -15.29
N LEU A 210 -0.41 -21.43 -14.50
CA LEU A 210 0.36 -22.32 -13.62
C LEU A 210 -0.39 -22.68 -12.33
N SER A 211 -1.41 -21.89 -11.94
CA SER A 211 -2.23 -22.18 -10.77
C SER A 211 -2.97 -23.53 -10.83
N SER A 212 -3.22 -24.08 -12.02
CA SER A 212 -3.87 -25.38 -12.18
C SER A 212 -3.03 -26.56 -11.66
N PHE A 213 -1.72 -26.36 -11.46
CA PHE A 213 -0.83 -27.37 -10.89
C PHE A 213 -0.79 -27.33 -9.36
N VAL A 214 -1.43 -26.35 -8.73
CA VAL A 214 -1.46 -26.19 -7.28
C VAL A 214 -2.65 -26.94 -6.70
N VAL A 215 -2.40 -27.94 -5.87
CA VAL A 215 -3.43 -28.81 -5.30
C VAL A 215 -3.62 -28.55 -3.80
N SER A 216 -2.54 -28.27 -3.07
CA SER A 216 -2.57 -28.11 -1.60
C SER A 216 -2.49 -26.65 -1.14
N SER A 217 -3.04 -26.35 0.04
CA SER A 217 -2.91 -25.03 0.70
C SER A 217 -1.45 -24.62 0.93
N ARG A 218 -0.56 -25.59 1.22
CA ARG A 218 0.89 -25.33 1.37
C ARG A 218 1.53 -24.94 0.05
N GLU A 219 1.20 -25.66 -1.02
CA GLU A 219 1.67 -25.35 -2.38
C GLU A 219 1.18 -23.97 -2.81
N ARG A 220 -0.05 -23.58 -2.46
CA ARG A 220 -0.59 -22.24 -2.77
C ARG A 220 0.20 -21.12 -2.11
N LEU A 221 0.66 -21.32 -0.88
CA LEU A 221 1.48 -20.36 -0.15
C LEU A 221 2.87 -20.21 -0.82
N ILE A 222 3.52 -21.33 -1.14
CA ILE A 222 4.80 -21.33 -1.86
C ILE A 222 4.65 -20.68 -3.24
N TYR A 223 3.57 -21.00 -3.94
CA TYR A 223 3.25 -20.49 -5.26
C TYR A 223 3.04 -18.97 -5.28
N THR A 224 2.22 -18.46 -4.36
CA THR A 224 1.94 -17.02 -4.22
C THR A 224 3.18 -16.24 -3.82
N LEU A 225 3.93 -16.69 -2.80
CA LEU A 225 5.18 -16.05 -2.41
C LEU A 225 6.23 -16.08 -3.53
N GLY A 226 6.37 -17.21 -4.23
CA GLY A 226 7.30 -17.35 -5.34
C GLY A 226 7.02 -16.37 -6.46
N PHE A 227 5.74 -16.21 -6.85
CA PHE A 227 5.34 -15.20 -7.83
C PHE A 227 5.49 -13.77 -7.31
N LEU A 228 5.26 -13.52 -6.03
CA LEU A 228 5.52 -12.22 -5.41
C LEU A 228 7.01 -11.84 -5.51
N PHE A 229 7.90 -12.74 -5.12
CA PHE A 229 9.35 -12.52 -5.26
C PHE A 229 9.77 -12.36 -6.72
N LEU A 230 9.17 -13.11 -7.64
CA LEU A 230 9.42 -12.98 -9.07
C LEU A 230 9.00 -11.61 -9.60
N ASN A 231 7.82 -11.12 -9.23
CA ASN A 231 7.34 -9.79 -9.62
C ASN A 231 8.24 -8.68 -9.05
N ILE A 232 8.57 -8.75 -7.76
CA ILE A 232 9.44 -7.76 -7.09
C ILE A 232 10.85 -7.80 -7.69
N GLY A 233 11.39 -8.99 -7.96
CA GLY A 233 12.69 -9.18 -8.60
C GLY A 233 12.73 -8.61 -10.02
N LEU A 234 11.73 -8.91 -10.86
CA LEU A 234 11.61 -8.32 -12.19
C LEU A 234 11.46 -6.80 -12.12
N SER A 235 10.65 -6.28 -11.20
CA SER A 235 10.51 -4.84 -10.97
C SER A 235 11.86 -4.18 -10.62
N SER A 236 12.70 -4.85 -9.84
CA SER A 236 14.03 -4.31 -9.47
C SER A 236 15.03 -4.32 -10.63
N LEU A 237 14.92 -5.28 -11.56
CA LEU A 237 15.75 -5.31 -12.78
C LEU A 237 15.35 -4.20 -13.75
N PHE A 238 14.05 -3.95 -13.87
CA PHE A 238 13.51 -2.84 -14.64
C PHE A 238 13.27 -1.63 -13.73
N ASN A 239 14.34 -0.94 -13.32
CA ASN A 239 14.40 0.27 -12.45
C ASN A 239 13.35 1.38 -12.67
N PHE A 240 12.51 1.27 -13.71
CA PHE A 240 11.54 2.25 -14.17
C PHE A 240 10.09 2.01 -13.66
N PHE A 241 9.71 0.82 -13.16
CA PHE A 241 8.29 0.46 -12.97
C PHE A 241 7.82 0.25 -11.51
N ASN A 242 8.59 0.75 -10.55
CA ASN A 242 8.76 0.16 -9.21
C ASN A 242 7.55 0.01 -8.27
N ILE A 243 6.35 0.45 -8.63
CA ILE A 243 5.14 0.30 -7.79
C ILE A 243 3.96 -0.27 -8.58
N LEU A 244 3.83 0.10 -9.86
CA LEU A 244 2.74 -0.37 -10.73
C LEU A 244 2.91 -1.80 -11.22
N LEU A 245 4.15 -2.27 -11.40
CA LEU A 245 4.41 -3.66 -11.84
C LEU A 245 4.22 -4.68 -10.69
N ILE A 246 4.16 -4.20 -9.45
CA ILE A 246 4.05 -5.06 -8.27
C ILE A 246 2.58 -5.32 -7.90
N CYS A 247 1.65 -4.49 -8.39
CA CYS A 247 0.21 -4.69 -8.30
C CYS A 247 -0.27 -5.66 -9.39
#